data_AF-A0A371CQY8-F1
#
_entry.id   AF-A0A371CQY8-F1
#
_cell.length_a   1.000
_cell.length_b   1.000
_cell.length_c   1.000
_cell.angle_alpha   90.00
_cell.angle_beta   90.00
_cell.angle_gamma   90.00
#
_symmetry.space_group_name_H-M   'P 1'
#
loop_
_entity.id
_entity.type
_entity.pdbx_description
1 polymer ?
#
loop_
_entity_poly.entity_id
_entity_poly.type
_entity_poly.pdbx_seq_one_letter_code
_entity_poly.pdbx_strand_id
1 'polypeptide(L)'
;HHSQPDPGSSHCLLFVKLTIAHEETAIGVSWNHTLGDATVLLWFMQLLSRRYQGDDGPPIPVPSFTKRSFSSPDVALVEAYSP
;
A
#
# COMPACT_ATOMS: atom_id res chain seq x y z
N HIS A 1 -11.88 8.02 -30.59
CA HIS A 1 -12.02 9.08 -29.60
C HIS A 1 -10.98 8.86 -28.51
N HIS A 2 -9.75 9.34 -28.73
CA HIS A 2 -8.68 9.27 -27.72
C HIS A 2 -8.83 10.49 -26.83
N SER A 3 -9.30 10.28 -25.61
CA SER A 3 -9.29 11.33 -24.59
C SER A 3 -7.83 11.56 -24.19
N GLN A 4 -7.25 12.67 -24.63
CA GLN A 4 -5.98 13.14 -24.09
C GLN A 4 -6.12 13.32 -22.58
N PRO A 5 -5.15 12.87 -21.77
CA PRO A 5 -5.11 13.23 -20.36
C PRO A 5 -4.91 14.74 -20.24
N ASP A 6 -5.76 15.37 -19.44
CA ASP A 6 -5.73 16.80 -19.13
C ASP A 6 -4.40 17.13 -18.41
N PRO A 7 -3.56 18.03 -18.92
CA PRO A 7 -2.23 18.33 -18.35
C PRO A 7 -2.28 18.98 -16.96
N GLY A 8 -3.47 19.22 -16.41
CA GLY A 8 -3.69 19.74 -15.05
C GLY A 8 -4.21 18.74 -14.02
N SER A 9 -4.49 17.48 -14.40
CA SER A 9 -5.03 16.50 -13.44
C SER A 9 -3.90 15.95 -12.57
N SER A 10 -3.64 16.60 -11.44
CA SER A 10 -2.87 16.00 -10.33
C SER A 10 -3.51 14.66 -9.99
N HIS A 11 -2.91 13.56 -10.46
CA HIS A 11 -3.37 12.22 -10.14
C HIS A 11 -3.15 12.00 -8.64
N CYS A 12 -4.21 12.16 -7.85
CA CYS A 12 -4.13 11.92 -6.43
C CYS A 12 -3.77 10.45 -6.21
N LEU A 13 -2.64 10.21 -5.56
CA LEU A 13 -2.10 8.85 -5.37
C LEU A 13 -2.68 8.19 -4.11
N LEU A 14 -3.31 8.95 -3.24
CA LEU A 14 -3.87 8.49 -1.97
C LEU A 14 -5.20 9.19 -1.70
N PHE A 15 -6.26 8.41 -1.50
CA PHE A 15 -7.57 8.86 -1.09
C PHE A 15 -7.92 8.25 0.26
N VAL A 16 -8.41 9.08 1.17
CA VAL A 16 -8.88 8.67 2.49
C VAL A 16 -10.34 9.08 2.63
N LYS A 17 -11.21 8.13 2.95
CA LYS A 17 -12.62 8.36 3.25
C LYS A 17 -12.88 8.02 4.71
N LEU A 18 -13.32 9.00 5.49
CA LEU A 18 -13.80 8.80 6.84
C LEU A 18 -15.33 8.68 6.82
N THR A 19 -15.86 7.60 7.38
CA THR A 19 -17.30 7.40 7.56
C THR A 19 -17.58 7.30 9.04
N ILE A 20 -18.46 8.17 9.55
CA ILE A 20 -18.85 8.23 10.96
C ILE A 20 -20.33 7.85 11.02
N ALA A 21 -20.65 6.79 11.75
CA ALA A 21 -21.99 6.25 11.88
C ALA A 21 -22.30 5.95 13.36
N HIS A 22 -22.91 6.92 14.04
CA HIS A 22 -23.27 6.83 15.46
C HIS A 22 -22.11 6.37 16.37
N GLU A 23 -22.05 5.07 16.71
CA GLU A 23 -20.99 4.48 17.55
C GLU A 23 -19.79 3.95 16.77
N GLU A 24 -19.88 3.89 15.44
CA GLU A 24 -18.85 3.28 14.59
C GLU A 24 -18.15 4.33 13.73
N THR A 25 -16.83 4.16 13.58
CA THR A 25 -16.03 4.94 12.64
C THR A 25 -15.29 3.99 11.73
N ALA A 26 -15.45 4.18 10.42
CA ALA A 26 -14.74 3.42 9.39
C ALA A 26 -13.84 4.33 8.58
N ILE A 27 -12.61 3.87 8.30
CA ILE A 27 -11.65 4.53 7.42
C ILE A 27 -11.47 3.66 6.19
N GLY A 28 -11.87 4.18 5.03
CA GLY A 28 -11.56 3.60 3.73
C GLY A 28 -10.32 4.26 3.14
N VAL A 29 -9.39 3.46 2.64
CA VAL A 29 -8.19 3.96 1.95
C VAL A 29 -8.15 3.37 0.54
N SER A 30 -7.92 4.23 -0.44
CA SER A 30 -7.63 3.84 -1.82
C SER A 30 -6.33 4.49 -2.23
N TRP A 31 -5.46 3.72 -2.87
CA TRP A 31 -4.10 4.18 -3.12
C TRP A 31 -3.56 3.65 -4.45
N ASN A 32 -2.60 4.36 -5.00
CA ASN A 32 -1.90 3.96 -6.22
C ASN A 32 -0.70 3.08 -5.85
N HIS A 33 -0.55 1.92 -6.51
CA HIS A 33 0.56 0.98 -6.26
C HIS A 33 1.96 1.55 -6.54
N THR A 34 2.09 2.69 -7.22
CA THR A 34 3.34 3.45 -7.30
C THR A 34 3.82 3.94 -5.92
N LEU A 35 2.92 4.11 -4.96
CA LEU A 35 3.27 4.44 -3.57
C LEU A 35 3.87 3.25 -2.81
N GLY A 36 3.69 2.02 -3.31
CA GLY A 36 4.26 0.81 -2.73
C GLY A 36 3.33 -0.40 -2.77
N ASP A 37 3.80 -1.47 -2.14
CA ASP A 37 3.07 -2.71 -1.96
C ASP A 37 2.21 -2.70 -0.68
N ALA A 38 1.42 -3.76 -0.44
CA ALA A 38 0.58 -3.84 0.75
C ALA A 38 1.35 -3.67 2.08
N THR A 39 2.64 -3.99 2.13
CA THR A 39 3.50 -3.78 3.30
C THR A 39 3.68 -2.29 3.58
N VAL A 40 3.95 -1.50 2.54
CA VAL A 40 4.07 -0.05 2.66
C VAL A 40 2.76 0.58 3.14
N LEU A 41 1.59 0.12 2.64
CA LEU A 41 0.28 0.59 3.12
C LEU A 41 0.10 0.29 4.61
N LEU A 42 0.40 -0.94 5.02
CA LEU A 42 0.27 -1.36 6.41
C LEU A 42 1.08 -0.45 7.34
N TRP A 43 2.32 -0.15 6.97
CA TRP A 43 3.19 0.71 7.77
C TRP A 43 2.74 2.16 7.79
N PHE A 44 2.24 2.67 6.66
CA PHE A 44 1.62 3.99 6.61
C PHE A 44 0.44 4.08 7.59
N MET A 45 -0.44 3.08 7.63
CA MET A 45 -1.58 3.05 8.54
C MET A 45 -1.16 2.94 10.01
N GLN A 46 -0.11 2.17 10.32
CA GLN A 46 0.47 2.08 11.66
C GLN A 46 1.05 3.44 12.11
N LEU A 47 1.80 4.11 11.23
CA LEU A 47 2.35 5.43 11.50
C LEU A 47 1.25 6.46 11.75
N LEU A 48 0.23 6.48 10.89
CA LEU A 48 -0.92 7.38 11.03
C LEU A 48 -1.62 7.17 12.38
N SER A 49 -1.82 5.92 12.78
CA SER A 49 -2.43 5.57 14.07
C SER A 49 -1.60 6.05 15.27
N ARG A 50 -0.28 5.83 15.26
CA ARG A 50 0.62 6.32 16.32
C ARG A 50 0.60 7.85 16.43
N ARG A 51 0.66 8.53 15.28
CA ARG A 51 0.58 9.99 15.24
C ARG A 51 -0.73 10.52 15.79
N TYR A 52 -1.85 9.85 15.51
CA TYR A 52 -3.15 10.21 16.07
C TYR A 52 -3.19 10.01 17.60
N GLN A 53 -2.51 9.00 18.12
CA GLN A 53 -2.45 8.70 19.55
C GLN A 53 -1.42 9.54 20.31
N GLY A 54 -0.60 10.35 19.63
CA GLY A 54 0.51 11.07 20.24
C GLY A 54 1.62 10.15 20.78
N ASP A 55 1.72 8.93 20.23
CA ASP A 55 2.73 7.96 20.64
C ASP A 55 3.98 8.06 19.73
N ASP A 56 5.10 8.46 20.34
CA ASP A 56 6.42 8.50 19.72
C ASP A 56 7.20 7.19 19.98
N GLY A 57 6.50 6.07 20.11
CA GLY A 57 7.06 4.73 20.28
C GLY A 57 8.14 4.36 19.25
N PRO A 58 8.84 3.23 19.46
CA PRO A 58 10.08 2.90 18.75
C PRO A 58 9.92 3.00 17.22
N PRO A 59 10.94 3.48 16.51
CA PRO A 59 10.84 3.79 15.09
C PRO A 59 10.36 2.58 14.30
N ILE A 60 9.43 2.83 13.37
CA ILE A 60 9.00 1.81 12.41
C ILE A 60 10.25 1.38 11.63
N PRO A 61 10.57 0.07 11.55
CA PRO A 61 11.74 -0.39 10.82
C PRO A 61 11.70 0.14 9.38
N VAL A 62 12.82 0.68 8.92
CA VAL A 62 12.94 1.22 7.56
C VAL A 62 12.75 0.08 6.57
N PRO A 63 11.96 0.28 5.48
CA PRO A 63 11.74 -0.78 4.52
C PRO A 63 13.06 -1.08 3.85
N SER A 64 13.48 -2.35 3.87
CA SER A 64 14.56 -2.78 3.00
C SER A 64 13.96 -3.08 1.63
N PHE A 65 14.37 -2.31 0.63
CA PHE A 65 14.10 -2.62 -0.78
C PHE A 65 14.95 -3.79 -1.28
N THR A 66 15.47 -4.62 -0.36
CA THR A 66 16.25 -5.79 -0.66
C THR A 66 15.32 -6.82 -1.30
N LYS A 67 15.34 -6.86 -2.63
CA LYS A 67 14.66 -7.90 -3.41
C LYS A 67 15.14 -9.24 -2.89
N ARG A 68 14.23 -10.04 -2.30
CA ARG A 68 14.57 -11.40 -1.90
C ARG A 68 14.97 -12.17 -3.15
N SER A 69 16.19 -12.69 -3.15
CA SER A 69 16.63 -13.64 -4.15
C SER A 69 15.98 -14.98 -3.79
N PHE A 70 14.91 -15.33 -4.49
CA PHE A 70 14.38 -16.68 -4.42
C PHE A 70 15.25 -17.56 -5.31
N SER A 71 15.53 -18.79 -4.88
CA SER A 71 16.12 -19.79 -5.76
C SER A 71 15.21 -20.01 -6.98
N SER A 72 15.82 -20.34 -8.12
CA SER A 72 15.06 -20.75 -9.30
C SER A 72 14.09 -21.87 -8.91
N PRO A 73 12.82 -21.83 -9.38
CA PRO A 73 11.86 -22.87 -9.09
C PRO A 73 12.35 -24.22 -9.61
N ASP A 74 12.01 -25.29 -8.89
CA ASP A 74 12.32 -26.65 -9.32
C ASP A 74 11.60 -26.98 -10.65
N VAL A 75 12.25 -27.75 -11.51
CA VAL A 75 11.72 -28.14 -12.83
C VAL A 75 10.36 -28.82 -12.68
N ALA A 76 10.20 -29.65 -11.64
CA ALA A 76 8.94 -30.31 -11.32
C ALA A 76 7.80 -29.32 -10.98
N LEU A 77 8.11 -28.20 -10.34
CA LEU A 77 7.13 -27.14 -10.04
C LEU A 77 6.80 -26.33 -11.29
N VAL A 78 7.79 -26.05 -12.13
CA VAL A 78 7.55 -25.34 -13.40
C VAL A 78 6.62 -26.15 -14.30
N GLU A 79 6.83 -27.46 -14.43
CA GLU A 79 5.97 -28.35 -15.23
C GLU A 79 4.55 -28.42 -14.67
N ALA A 80 4.38 -28.58 -13.35
CA ALA A 80 3.07 -28.72 -12.70
C ALA A 80 2.17 -27.48 -12.80
N TYR A 81 2.77 -26.29 -12.95
CA TYR A 81 2.06 -25.00 -12.97
C TYR A 81 2.22 -24.23 -14.30
N SER A 82 2.74 -24.88 -15.35
CA SER A 82 2.80 -24.29 -16.70
C SER A 82 1.43 -24.31 -17.39
N PRO A 83 1.05 -23.23 -18.11
CA PRO A 83 -0.27 -23.10 -18.77
C PRO A 83 -0.43 -23.96 -20.02
#